data_AF-A0A7S4L6E5-F1
#
_entry.id   AF-A0A7S4L6E5-F1
#
_cell.length_a   1.000
_cell.length_b   1.000
_cell.length_c   1.000
_cell.angle_alpha   90.00
_cell.angle_beta   90.00
_cell.angle_gamma   90.00
#
_symmetry.space_group_name_H-M   'P 1'
#
loop_
_entity.id
_entity.type
_entity.pdbx_description
1 polymer ?
#
loop_
_entity_poly.entity_id
_entity_poly.type
_entity_poly.pdbx_seq_one_letter_code
_entity_poly.pdbx_strand_id
1 'polypeptide(L)'
;KIVKQYRRGIQPGLSDLKIEWRTDQPDSLEQAPAQIGNVFLGERSITYGYVQNCKTAYLSGVCFDRELDEVASTSDSAMQYGLLLHRLCARTQIREMQDGSNFAESGVENEVLRKNVKQAVIDLGCKYNLATKYTSFIAVEERSKEEQERLKKGESRSYK
;
A
#
# COMPACT_ATOMS: atom_id res chain seq x y z
N LYS A 1 24.97 3.01 -8.06
CA LYS A 1 23.88 1.99 -7.91
C LYS A 1 24.44 0.59 -7.64
N ILE A 2 25.43 0.10 -8.41
CA ILE A 2 26.02 -1.25 -8.25
C ILE A 2 26.74 -1.44 -6.90
N VAL A 3 27.54 -0.47 -6.46
CA VAL A 3 28.26 -0.56 -5.16
C VAL A 3 27.30 -0.68 -3.97
N LYS A 4 26.12 -0.05 -4.03
CA LYS A 4 25.10 -0.17 -2.98
C LYS A 4 24.44 -1.56 -3.01
N GLN A 5 24.17 -2.10 -4.18
CA GLN A 5 23.66 -3.48 -4.35
C GLN A 5 24.68 -4.53 -3.88
N TYR A 6 25.96 -4.32 -4.17
CA TYR A 6 27.05 -5.20 -3.73
C TYR A 6 27.22 -5.17 -2.20
N ARG A 7 27.20 -3.98 -1.58
CA ARG A 7 27.23 -3.86 -0.12
C ARG A 7 26.03 -4.53 0.55
N ARG A 8 24.84 -4.49 -0.06
CA ARG A 8 23.66 -5.22 0.43
C ARG A 8 23.86 -6.73 0.40
N GLY A 9 24.42 -7.27 -0.69
CA GLY A 9 24.66 -8.71 -0.83
C GLY A 9 25.71 -9.27 0.15
N ILE A 10 26.52 -8.42 0.76
CA ILE A 10 27.58 -8.80 1.73
C ILE A 10 27.13 -8.55 3.17
N GLN A 11 26.06 -7.77 3.36
CA GLN A 11 25.54 -7.50 4.69
C GLN A 11 24.76 -8.71 5.21
N PRO A 12 24.95 -9.07 6.49
CA PRO A 12 24.03 -9.97 7.13
C PRO A 12 22.65 -9.32 7.16
N GLY A 13 21.66 -10.07 6.72
CA GLY A 13 20.27 -9.64 6.69
C GLY A 13 19.40 -10.63 7.45
N LEU A 14 18.29 -10.15 7.98
CA LEU A 14 17.21 -11.02 8.42
C LEU A 14 16.55 -11.59 7.16
N SER A 15 16.49 -12.92 7.08
CA SER A 15 15.87 -13.66 6.00
C SER A 15 14.70 -14.48 6.52
N ASP A 16 13.83 -14.93 5.60
CA ASP A 16 12.66 -15.76 5.91
C ASP A 16 11.73 -15.13 6.96
N LEU A 17 11.53 -13.81 6.84
CA LEU A 17 10.73 -13.06 7.80
C LEU A 17 9.25 -13.38 7.63
N LYS A 18 8.60 -13.76 8.73
CA LYS A 18 7.17 -14.00 8.80
C LYS A 18 6.56 -13.22 9.96
N ILE A 19 5.40 -12.62 9.71
CA ILE A 19 4.62 -11.94 10.74
C ILE A 19 3.33 -12.72 10.95
N GLU A 20 3.09 -13.11 12.20
CA GLU A 20 1.85 -13.73 12.64
C GLU A 20 1.07 -12.76 13.52
N TRP A 21 -0.05 -12.27 13.00
CA TRP A 21 -0.94 -11.36 13.70
C TRP A 21 -1.85 -12.14 14.64
N ARG A 22 -1.84 -11.80 15.95
CA ARG A 22 -2.74 -12.43 16.92
C ARG A 22 -4.12 -11.76 16.83
N THR A 23 -5.05 -12.43 16.17
CA THR A 23 -6.43 -11.97 15.95
C THR A 23 -7.44 -13.07 16.26
N ASP A 24 -8.64 -12.67 16.68
CA ASP A 24 -9.78 -13.57 16.86
C ASP A 24 -10.45 -13.92 15.51
N GLN A 25 -10.17 -13.15 14.46
CA GLN A 25 -10.75 -13.31 13.11
C GLN A 25 -9.66 -13.34 12.03
N PRO A 26 -9.03 -14.50 11.78
CA PRO A 26 -7.96 -14.63 10.81
C PRO A 26 -8.43 -14.44 9.36
N ASP A 27 -9.69 -14.74 9.04
CA ASP A 27 -10.23 -14.66 7.67
C ASP A 27 -10.31 -13.23 7.11
N SER A 28 -10.26 -12.23 8.00
CA SER A 28 -10.32 -10.80 7.62
C SER A 28 -8.94 -10.15 7.53
N LEU A 29 -7.87 -10.91 7.72
CA LEU A 29 -6.50 -10.42 7.72
C LEU A 29 -6.01 -10.15 6.30
N GLU A 30 -5.80 -8.88 5.97
CA GLU A 30 -5.15 -8.47 4.74
C GLU A 30 -3.84 -7.73 5.06
N GLN A 31 -2.70 -8.36 4.77
CA GLN A 31 -1.36 -7.78 4.99
C GLN A 31 -0.78 -7.21 3.68
N ALA A 32 -0.08 -6.08 3.78
CA ALA A 32 0.72 -5.50 2.72
C ALA A 32 2.10 -5.04 3.25
N PRO A 33 3.23 -5.51 2.69
CA PRO A 33 3.33 -6.46 1.58
C PRO A 33 2.92 -7.89 2.00
N ALA A 34 2.41 -8.67 1.05
CA ALA A 34 2.03 -10.07 1.26
C ALA A 34 3.26 -10.96 1.54
N GLN A 35 4.38 -10.65 0.88
CA GLN A 35 5.67 -11.30 1.13
C GLN A 35 6.68 -10.29 1.66
N ILE A 36 7.29 -10.63 2.80
CA ILE A 36 8.33 -9.81 3.41
C ILE A 36 9.67 -10.27 2.86
N GLY A 37 10.35 -9.39 2.12
CA GLY A 37 11.70 -9.65 1.63
C GLY A 37 12.75 -9.57 2.74
N ASN A 38 13.96 -10.01 2.42
CA ASN A 38 15.10 -9.94 3.34
C ASN A 38 15.39 -8.49 3.77
N VAL A 39 15.69 -8.28 5.05
CA VAL A 39 16.00 -6.97 5.62
C VAL A 39 17.49 -6.89 5.89
N PHE A 40 18.18 -5.98 5.19
CA PHE A 40 19.62 -5.77 5.32
C PHE A 40 19.94 -4.70 6.35
N LEU A 41 21.15 -4.76 6.92
CA LEU A 41 21.62 -3.83 7.93
C LEU A 41 21.55 -2.36 7.46
N GLY A 42 20.82 -1.54 8.21
CA GLY A 42 20.62 -0.11 7.92
C GLY A 42 19.43 0.17 6.99
N GLU A 43 18.64 -0.85 6.63
CA GLU A 43 17.37 -0.68 5.93
C GLU A 43 16.19 -0.89 6.89
N ARG A 44 15.07 -0.22 6.57
CA ARG A 44 13.81 -0.39 7.30
C ARG A 44 12.81 -1.03 6.36
N SER A 45 12.24 -2.16 6.80
CA SER A 45 11.02 -2.71 6.20
C SER A 45 9.82 -2.32 7.06
N ILE A 46 8.70 -2.03 6.41
CA ILE A 46 7.44 -1.69 7.08
C ILE A 46 6.35 -2.54 6.46
N THR A 47 5.63 -3.24 7.32
CA THR A 47 4.50 -4.09 6.95
C THR A 47 3.25 -3.54 7.64
N TYR A 48 2.19 -3.42 6.86
CA TYR A 48 0.87 -2.98 7.29
C TYR A 48 -0.10 -4.15 7.20
N GLY A 49 -1.16 -4.13 8.01
CA GLY A 49 -2.23 -5.11 7.92
C GLY A 49 -3.57 -4.53 8.34
N TYR A 50 -4.62 -4.88 7.61
CA TYR A 50 -5.99 -4.72 8.07
C TYR A 50 -6.32 -5.92 8.96
N VAL A 51 -6.37 -5.67 10.27
CA VAL A 51 -6.64 -6.71 11.27
C VAL A 51 -7.67 -6.20 12.26
N GLN A 52 -8.72 -6.97 12.50
CA GLN A 52 -9.69 -6.64 13.55
C GLN A 52 -9.15 -7.05 14.92
N ASN A 53 -9.29 -6.17 15.92
CA ASN A 53 -8.99 -6.44 17.33
C ASN A 53 -7.60 -7.03 17.62
N CYS A 54 -6.59 -6.68 16.84
CA CYS A 54 -5.21 -7.15 17.06
C CYS A 54 -4.43 -6.19 17.96
N LYS A 55 -3.83 -6.73 19.03
CA LYS A 55 -2.91 -5.98 19.91
C LYS A 55 -1.47 -6.49 19.87
N THR A 56 -1.26 -7.70 19.36
CA THR A 56 0.03 -8.40 19.41
C THR A 56 0.33 -9.05 18.06
N ALA A 57 1.57 -8.95 17.61
CA ALA A 57 2.09 -9.65 16.45
C ALA A 57 3.40 -10.37 16.82
N TYR A 58 3.60 -11.57 16.28
CA TYR A 58 4.84 -12.32 16.39
C TYR A 58 5.63 -12.15 15.10
N LEU A 59 6.91 -11.86 15.22
CA LEU A 59 7.87 -11.80 14.13
C LEU A 59 8.81 -12.98 14.27
N SER A 60 8.80 -13.88 13.29
CA SER A 60 9.78 -14.95 13.16
C SER A 60 10.69 -14.72 11.95
N GLY A 61 11.91 -15.25 12.01
CA GLY A 61 12.84 -15.24 10.89
C GLY A 61 14.20 -15.81 11.24
N VAL A 62 15.14 -15.70 10.31
CA VAL A 62 16.51 -16.22 10.48
C VAL A 62 17.51 -15.08 10.37
N CYS A 63 18.40 -14.99 11.34
CA CYS A 63 19.49 -14.01 11.38
C CYS A 63 20.80 -14.74 11.73
N PHE A 64 21.78 -14.74 10.81
CA PHE A 64 23.07 -15.43 10.99
C PHE A 64 22.93 -16.91 11.41
N ASP A 65 22.11 -17.69 10.70
CA ASP A 65 21.83 -19.11 11.00
C ASP A 65 21.24 -19.36 12.41
N ARG A 66 20.63 -18.33 13.01
CA ARG A 66 19.86 -18.45 14.24
C ARG A 66 18.41 -18.04 13.99
N GLU A 67 17.49 -18.83 14.51
CA GLU A 67 16.08 -18.48 14.56
C GLU A 67 15.90 -17.27 15.49
N LEU A 68 15.10 -16.32 15.02
CA LEU A 68 14.70 -15.12 15.73
C LEU A 68 13.20 -15.18 15.89
N ASP A 69 12.73 -15.17 17.13
CA ASP A 69 11.31 -15.05 17.47
C ASP A 69 11.14 -13.86 18.42
N GLU A 70 10.49 -12.82 17.93
CA GLU A 70 10.25 -11.58 18.66
C GLU A 70 8.77 -11.28 18.70
N VAL A 71 8.31 -10.73 19.82
CA VAL A 71 6.91 -10.34 19.99
C VAL A 71 6.78 -8.82 20.06
N ALA A 72 5.95 -8.27 19.18
CA ALA A 72 5.55 -6.87 19.20
C ALA A 72 4.15 -6.75 19.79
N SER A 73 4.06 -6.22 21.01
CA SER A 73 2.79 -5.85 21.63
C SER A 73 2.60 -4.34 21.62
N THR A 74 1.35 -3.92 21.47
CA THR A 74 0.96 -2.51 21.47
C THR A 74 0.06 -2.21 22.66
N SER A 75 0.27 -1.06 23.30
CA SER A 75 -0.61 -0.55 24.34
C SER A 75 -1.75 0.27 23.73
N ASP A 76 -2.88 0.37 24.42
CA ASP A 76 -4.04 1.14 23.95
C ASP A 76 -3.71 2.63 23.69
N SER A 77 -2.72 3.20 24.39
CA SER A 77 -2.24 4.58 24.16
C SER A 77 -1.55 4.79 22.80
N ALA A 78 -1.16 3.72 22.10
CA ALA A 78 -0.59 3.78 20.75
C ALA A 78 -1.67 3.77 19.65
N MET A 79 -2.95 3.59 20.02
CA MET A 79 -4.05 3.64 19.08
C MET A 79 -4.25 5.06 18.56
N GLN A 80 -4.03 5.22 17.26
CA GLN A 80 -4.37 6.46 16.56
C GLN A 80 -5.69 6.29 15.83
N TYR A 81 -6.59 7.25 16.04
CA TYR A 81 -7.84 7.34 15.30
C TYR A 81 -7.60 8.09 13.99
N GLY A 82 -7.93 7.47 12.86
CA GLY A 82 -7.85 8.13 11.56
C GLY A 82 -7.61 7.19 10.38
N LEU A 83 -7.61 7.76 9.18
CA LEU A 83 -7.45 7.03 7.93
C LEU A 83 -5.98 6.96 7.44
N LEU A 84 -5.01 7.49 8.19
CA LEU A 84 -3.62 7.58 7.73
C LEU A 84 -2.99 6.19 7.54
N LEU A 85 -3.01 5.34 8.56
CA LEU A 85 -2.49 3.97 8.47
C LEU A 85 -3.27 3.15 7.41
N HIS A 86 -4.59 3.35 7.35
CA HIS A 86 -5.43 2.73 6.34
C HIS A 86 -5.02 3.12 4.92
N ARG A 87 -4.71 4.40 4.68
CA ARG A 87 -4.21 4.91 3.39
C ARG A 87 -2.81 4.41 3.08
N LEU A 88 -1.93 4.29 4.07
CA LEU A 88 -0.58 3.74 3.87
C LEU A 88 -0.66 2.26 3.47
N CYS A 89 -1.48 1.48 4.17
CA CYS A 89 -1.74 0.07 3.83
C CYS A 89 -2.31 -0.09 2.42
N ALA A 90 -3.34 0.70 2.07
CA ALA A 90 -3.91 0.67 0.72
C ALA A 90 -2.88 1.05 -0.34
N ARG A 91 -2.02 2.05 -0.06
CA ARG A 91 -0.98 2.49 -0.97
C ARG A 91 0.12 1.43 -1.16
N THR A 92 0.50 0.70 -0.11
CA THR A 92 1.45 -0.43 -0.23
C THR A 92 0.83 -1.57 -1.02
N GLN A 93 -0.44 -1.90 -0.79
CA GLN A 93 -1.17 -2.93 -1.53
C GLN A 93 -1.32 -2.58 -3.02
N ILE A 94 -1.70 -1.33 -3.34
CA ILE A 94 -1.77 -0.83 -4.72
C ILE A 94 -0.41 -0.94 -5.42
N ARG A 95 0.67 -0.60 -4.70
CA ARG A 95 2.02 -0.71 -5.25
C ARG A 95 2.39 -2.15 -5.52
N GLU A 96 2.12 -3.06 -4.58
CA GLU A 96 2.40 -4.49 -4.74
C GLU A 96 1.61 -5.09 -5.92
N MET A 97 0.33 -4.72 -6.08
CA MET A 97 -0.46 -5.16 -7.24
C MET A 97 0.09 -4.64 -8.58
N GLN A 98 0.66 -3.43 -8.60
CA GLN A 98 1.24 -2.81 -9.79
C GLN A 98 2.64 -3.34 -10.12
N ASP A 99 3.45 -3.60 -9.08
CA ASP A 99 4.83 -4.09 -9.21
C ASP A 99 4.87 -5.62 -9.40
N GLY A 100 3.96 -6.36 -8.76
CA GLY A 100 3.86 -7.81 -8.76
C GLY A 100 3.15 -8.42 -9.97
N SER A 101 2.83 -7.62 -10.99
CA SER A 101 2.19 -8.09 -12.21
C SER A 101 3.18 -8.81 -13.15
N ASN A 102 3.84 -9.87 -12.67
CA ASN A 102 4.57 -10.82 -13.51
C ASN A 102 3.57 -11.82 -14.07
N PHE A 103 2.95 -11.46 -15.19
CA PHE A 103 1.90 -12.25 -15.77
C PHE A 103 2.42 -13.50 -16.52
N ALA A 104 1.66 -14.60 -16.46
CA ALA A 104 1.96 -15.86 -17.14
C ALA A 104 1.94 -15.76 -18.68
N GLU A 105 2.52 -16.78 -19.33
CA GLU A 105 2.79 -16.89 -20.78
C GLU A 105 1.51 -17.02 -21.65
N SER A 106 0.35 -17.36 -21.04
CA SER A 106 -0.93 -17.49 -21.74
C SER A 106 -1.65 -16.12 -21.87
N GLY A 107 -2.07 -15.75 -23.08
CA GLY A 107 -2.58 -14.40 -23.37
C GLY A 107 -3.96 -14.08 -22.77
N VAL A 108 -4.85 -15.07 -22.64
CA VAL A 108 -6.27 -14.84 -22.26
C VAL A 108 -6.44 -14.71 -20.74
N GLU A 109 -5.83 -15.59 -19.96
CA GLU A 109 -5.90 -15.56 -18.49
C GLU A 109 -5.24 -14.29 -17.94
N ASN A 110 -4.18 -13.86 -18.60
CA ASN A 110 -3.45 -12.64 -18.31
C ASN A 110 -4.32 -11.39 -18.52
N GLU A 111 -5.18 -11.36 -19.55
CA GLU A 111 -6.08 -10.23 -19.79
C GLU A 111 -7.16 -10.11 -18.70
N VAL A 112 -7.75 -11.22 -18.27
CA VAL A 112 -8.74 -11.24 -17.18
C VAL A 112 -8.10 -10.79 -15.87
N LEU A 113 -6.92 -11.30 -15.54
CA LEU A 113 -6.18 -10.91 -14.34
C LEU A 113 -5.85 -9.41 -14.34
N ARG A 114 -5.42 -8.86 -15.49
CA ARG A 114 -5.16 -7.42 -15.65
C ARG A 114 -6.39 -6.57 -15.39
N LYS A 115 -7.56 -6.99 -15.88
CA LYS A 115 -8.83 -6.30 -15.64
C LYS A 115 -9.20 -6.33 -14.16
N ASN A 116 -9.04 -7.48 -13.50
CA ASN A 116 -9.31 -7.62 -12.07
C ASN A 116 -8.38 -6.75 -11.22
N VAL A 117 -7.07 -6.76 -11.49
CA VAL A 117 -6.09 -5.90 -10.80
C VAL A 117 -6.40 -4.43 -11.02
N LYS A 118 -6.74 -4.03 -12.26
CA LYS A 118 -7.12 -2.65 -12.56
C LYS A 118 -8.35 -2.23 -11.75
N GLN A 119 -9.38 -3.07 -11.69
CA GLN A 119 -10.59 -2.79 -10.93
C GLN A 119 -10.29 -2.67 -9.44
N ALA A 120 -9.54 -3.61 -8.87
CA ALA A 120 -9.14 -3.56 -7.46
C ALA A 120 -8.36 -2.28 -7.10
N VAL A 121 -7.44 -1.83 -7.97
CA VAL A 121 -6.72 -0.56 -7.76
C VAL A 121 -7.65 0.65 -7.82
N ILE A 122 -8.65 0.66 -8.71
CA ILE A 122 -9.66 1.73 -8.77
C ILE A 122 -10.49 1.73 -7.50
N ASP A 123 -10.97 0.56 -7.07
CA ASP A 123 -11.84 0.41 -5.89
C ASP A 123 -11.12 0.86 -4.62
N LEU A 124 -9.87 0.43 -4.41
CA LEU A 124 -9.03 0.88 -3.29
C LEU A 124 -8.69 2.38 -3.38
N GLY A 125 -8.40 2.86 -4.59
CA GLY A 125 -8.12 4.27 -4.85
C GLY A 125 -9.30 5.17 -4.48
N CYS A 126 -10.51 4.80 -4.89
CA CYS A 126 -11.74 5.50 -4.54
C CYS A 126 -12.07 5.37 -3.05
N LYS A 127 -11.98 4.16 -2.48
CA LYS A 127 -12.30 3.89 -1.06
C LYS A 127 -11.48 4.74 -0.10
N TYR A 128 -10.18 4.90 -0.37
CA TYR A 128 -9.27 5.61 0.53
C TYR A 128 -8.91 7.04 0.08
N ASN A 129 -9.52 7.52 -1.01
CA ASN A 129 -9.21 8.81 -1.65
C ASN A 129 -7.71 8.92 -1.99
N LEU A 130 -7.21 7.97 -2.78
CA LEU A 130 -5.83 7.92 -3.25
C LEU A 130 -5.79 8.18 -4.76
N ALA A 131 -4.89 9.06 -5.18
CA ALA A 131 -4.50 9.18 -6.57
C ALA A 131 -3.61 7.99 -6.95
N THR A 132 -4.01 7.28 -8.00
CA THR A 132 -3.32 6.10 -8.53
C THR A 132 -3.12 6.26 -10.03
N LYS A 133 -2.53 5.27 -10.70
CA LYS A 133 -2.45 5.23 -12.17
C LYS A 133 -3.83 5.32 -12.85
N TYR A 134 -4.90 4.90 -12.16
CA TYR A 134 -6.26 4.81 -12.72
C TYR A 134 -7.26 5.78 -12.08
N THR A 135 -6.86 6.55 -11.06
CA THR A 135 -7.74 7.48 -10.34
C THR A 135 -7.12 8.88 -10.33
N SER A 136 -7.93 9.91 -10.55
CA SER A 136 -7.50 11.32 -10.57
C SER A 136 -8.46 12.17 -9.75
N PHE A 137 -7.95 13.27 -9.20
CA PHE A 137 -8.79 14.27 -8.53
C PHE A 137 -9.21 15.32 -9.54
N ILE A 138 -10.53 15.53 -9.65
CA ILE A 138 -11.11 16.58 -10.48
C ILE A 138 -11.67 17.64 -9.53
N ALA A 139 -11.10 18.84 -9.57
CA ALA A 139 -11.65 19.98 -8.87
C ALA A 139 -12.78 20.58 -9.71
N VAL A 140 -14.00 20.54 -9.18
CA VAL A 140 -15.17 21.16 -9.82
C VAL A 140 -15.43 22.49 -9.11
N GLU A 141 -15.35 23.59 -9.85
CA GLU A 141 -15.72 24.92 -9.37
C GLU A 141 -17.22 25.14 -9.59
N GLU A 142 -17.96 25.44 -8.52
CA GLU A 142 -19.36 25.83 -8.63
C GLU A 142 -19.46 27.26 -9.16
N ARG A 143 -20.03 27.41 -10.35
CA ARG A 143 -20.28 28.72 -10.99
C ARG A 143 -21.77 28.97 -11.11
N SER A 144 -22.19 30.21 -10.88
CA SER A 144 -23.58 30.61 -11.10
C SER A 144 -23.98 30.47 -12.57
N LYS A 145 -25.27 30.30 -12.84
CA LYS A 145 -25.80 30.17 -14.22
C LYS A 145 -25.43 31.39 -15.09
N GLU A 146 -25.45 32.57 -14.50
CA GLU A 146 -25.07 33.83 -15.16
C GLU A 146 -23.59 33.83 -15.58
N GLU A 147 -22.70 33.33 -14.72
CA GLU A 147 -21.27 33.26 -15.02
C GLU A 147 -20.97 32.24 -16.12
N GLN A 148 -21.71 31.13 -16.17
CA GLN A 148 -21.63 30.16 -17.26
C GLN A 148 -22.09 30.73 -18.61
N GLU A 149 -23.15 31.55 -18.62
CA GLU A 149 -23.63 32.21 -19.85
C GLU A 149 -22.67 33.29 -20.35
N ARG A 150 -22.02 34.05 -19.45
CA ARG A 150 -21.03 35.07 -19.82
C ARG A 150 -19.76 34.47 -20.44
N LEU A 151 -19.30 33.33 -19.93
CA LEU A 151 -18.18 32.58 -20.52
C LEU A 151 -18.52 32.01 -21.90
N LYS A 152 -19.75 31.52 -22.10
CA LYS A 152 -20.22 31.09 -23.44
C LYS A 152 -20.25 32.24 -24.45
N LYS A 153 -20.39 33.48 -23.98
CA LYS A 153 -20.34 34.70 -24.81
C LYS A 153 -18.92 35.27 -24.99
N GLY A 154 -17.88 34.63 -24.43
CA GLY A 154 -16.48 35.03 -24.60
C GLY A 154 -16.01 36.18 -23.71
N GLU A 155 -16.83 36.61 -22.75
CA GLU A 155 -16.43 37.66 -21.81
C GLU A 155 -15.58 37.07 -20.69
N SER A 156 -14.28 37.40 -20.69
CA SER A 156 -13.35 36.97 -19.64
C SER A 156 -13.41 37.91 -18.42
N ARG A 157 -13.30 37.34 -17.21
CA ARG A 157 -13.21 38.11 -15.95
C ARG A 157 -11.92 38.93 -15.93
N SER A 158 -12.04 40.26 -15.80
CA SER A 158 -10.93 41.11 -15.34
C SER A 158 -10.81 40.93 -13.83
N TYR A 159 -9.73 40.30 -13.37
CA TYR A 159 -9.41 40.24 -11.95
C TYR A 159 -8.96 41.62 -11.48
N LYS A 160 -9.52 42.10 -10.36
CA LYS A 160 -9.03 43.25 -9.59
C LYS A 160 -8.09 42.77 -8.51
#